data_AF-A0A7X7KVI5-F1
#
_entry.id   AF-A0A7X7KVI5-F1
#
_cell.length_a   1.000
_cell.length_b   1.000
_cell.length_c   1.000
_cell.angle_alpha   90.00
_cell.angle_beta   90.00
_cell.angle_gamma   90.00
#
_symmetry.space_group_name_H-M   'P 1'
#
loop_
_entity.id
_entity.type
_entity.pdbx_description
1 polymer ?
#
loop_
_entity_poly.entity_id
_entity_poly.type
_entity_poly.pdbx_seq_one_letter_code
_entity_poly.pdbx_strand_id
1 'polypeptide(L)' 'GSMVVGDKVVTIGGIVGRVVNIKDNEITVSTSVANTMMTFRKEAIDQVIKPVSDDK' A
#
# COMPACT_ATOMS: atom_id res chain seq x y z
N GLY A 1 10.63 8.35 1.47
CA GLY A 1 9.39 9.11 1.21
C GLY A 1 8.30 8.55 2.10
N SER A 2 7.44 9.41 2.66
CA SER A 2 6.28 9.00 3.45
C SER A 2 5.25 8.26 2.57
N MET A 3 4.59 7.25 3.15
CA MET A 3 3.51 6.49 2.55
C MET A 3 2.17 7.09 2.95
N VAL A 4 1.27 7.27 1.99
CA VAL A 4 -0.06 7.87 2.20
C VAL A 4 -1.17 6.99 1.64
N VAL A 5 -2.40 7.27 2.06
CA VAL A 5 -3.59 6.62 1.47
C VAL A 5 -3.66 6.94 -0.02
N GLY A 6 -3.87 5.93 -0.83
CA GLY A 6 -3.88 6.02 -2.29
C GLY A 6 -2.60 5.55 -2.96
N ASP A 7 -1.49 5.42 -2.22
CA ASP A 7 -0.23 4.87 -2.74
C ASP A 7 -0.37 3.37 -3.05
N LYS A 8 0.43 2.91 -4.00
CA LYS A 8 0.55 1.48 -4.30
C LYS A 8 1.76 0.95 -3.55
N VAL A 9 1.65 -0.24 -2.96
CA VAL A 9 2.71 -0.82 -2.13
C VAL A 9 2.95 -2.28 -2.49
N VAL A 10 4.17 -2.74 -2.23
CA VAL A 10 4.58 -4.14 -2.34
C VAL A 10 4.97 -4.62 -0.95
N THR A 11 4.35 -5.70 -0.50
CA THR A 11 4.73 -6.36 0.75
C THR A 11 5.94 -7.28 0.53
N ILE A 12 6.63 -7.66 1.61
CA ILE A 12 7.78 -8.57 1.56
C ILE A 12 7.43 -9.91 0.88
N GLY A 13 6.17 -10.36 1.02
CA GLY A 13 5.67 -11.58 0.39
C GLY A 13 5.34 -11.45 -1.11
N GLY A 14 5.62 -10.30 -1.74
CA GLY A 14 5.32 -10.04 -3.14
C GLY A 14 3.86 -9.66 -3.42
N ILE A 15 3.09 -9.31 -2.40
CA ILE A 15 1.69 -8.88 -2.57
C ILE A 15 1.70 -7.42 -3.00
N VAL A 16 1.04 -7.12 -4.12
CA VAL A 16 0.88 -5.76 -4.64
C VAL A 16 -0.54 -5.29 -4.38
N GLY A 17 -0.67 -4.16 -3.69
CA GLY A 17 -1.97 -3.59 -3.33
C GLY A 17 -1.94 -2.07 -3.25
N ARG A 18 -3.12 -1.47 -3.09
CA ARG A 18 -3.27 -0.02 -2.88
C ARG A 18 -3.61 0.26 -1.43
N VAL A 19 -2.92 1.20 -0.79
CA VAL A 19 -3.20 1.61 0.58
C VAL A 19 -4.56 2.31 0.62
N VAL A 20 -5.48 1.77 1.41
CA VAL A 20 -6.81 2.35 1.62
C VAL A 20 -6.99 2.93 3.02
N ASN A 21 -6.19 2.47 3.98
CA ASN A 21 -6.23 2.96 5.35
C ASN A 21 -4.86 2.81 6.02
N ILE A 22 -4.50 3.76 6.87
CA ILE A 22 -3.31 3.70 7.72
C ILE A 22 -3.76 4.05 9.13
N LYS A 23 -3.54 3.14 10.07
CA LYS A 23 -3.89 3.34 11.47
C LYS A 23 -2.73 2.86 12.34
N ASP A 24 -2.13 3.76 13.11
CA ASP A 24 -0.99 3.48 13.97
C ASP A 24 0.15 2.77 13.19
N ASN A 25 0.35 1.47 13.44
CA ASN A 25 1.36 0.63 12.79
C ASN A 25 0.75 -0.37 11.80
N GLU A 26 -0.54 -0.25 11.52
CA GLU A 26 -1.30 -1.10 10.60
C GLU A 26 -1.63 -0.34 9.31
N ILE A 27 -1.58 -1.07 8.22
CA ILE A 27 -1.85 -0.58 6.87
C ILE A 27 -2.82 -1.54 6.25
N THR A 28 -3.99 -1.04 5.87
CA THR A 28 -4.94 -1.81 5.08
C THR A 28 -4.69 -1.52 3.61
N VAL A 29 -4.47 -2.58 2.84
CA VAL A 29 -4.32 -2.51 1.39
C VAL A 29 -5.48 -3.25 0.72
N SER A 30 -5.92 -2.73 -0.41
CA SER A 30 -6.87 -3.40 -1.30
C SER A 30 -6.13 -4.01 -2.49
N THR A 31 -6.50 -5.24 -2.85
CA THR A 31 -6.01 -5.91 -4.06
C THR A 31 -7.09 -5.90 -5.13
N SER A 32 -6.69 -5.89 -6.41
CA SER A 32 -7.63 -5.81 -7.55
C SER A 32 -8.51 -7.05 -7.70
N VAL A 33 -8.09 -8.20 -7.18
CA VAL A 33 -8.92 -9.42 -7.15
C VAL A 33 -9.95 -9.27 -6.05
N ALA A 34 -11.20 -9.01 -6.47
CA ALA A 34 -12.39 -8.98 -5.61
C ALA A 34 -12.41 -7.89 -4.51
N ASN A 35 -11.65 -6.79 -4.64
CA ASN A 35 -11.54 -5.76 -3.60
C ASN A 35 -11.18 -6.34 -2.22
N THR A 36 -10.39 -7.41 -2.20
CA THR A 36 -10.00 -8.06 -0.95
C THR A 36 -9.15 -7.08 -0.14
N MET A 37 -9.64 -6.74 1.05
CA MET A 37 -8.95 -5.90 2.01
C MET A 37 -8.07 -6.76 2.90
N MET A 38 -6.80 -6.39 3.01
CA MET A 38 -5.84 -7.08 3.87
C MET A 38 -5.12 -6.07 4.74
N THR A 39 -5.02 -6.36 6.04
CA THR A 39 -4.28 -5.52 6.98
C THR A 39 -2.90 -6.11 7.22
N PHE A 40 -1.88 -5.31 6.98
CA PHE A 40 -0.48 -5.64 7.19
C PHE A 40 0.11 -4.70 8.23
N ARG A 41 1.14 -5.17 8.94
CA ARG A 41 1.97 -4.26 9.73
C ARG A 41 2.79 -3.39 8.79
N LYS A 42 3.11 -2.18 9.24
CA LYS A 42 4.01 -1.25 8.54
C LYS A 42 5.37 -1.86 8.24
N GLU A 43 5.85 -2.73 9.13
CA GLU A 43 7.09 -3.49 9.01
C GLU A 43 7.06 -4.54 7.89
N ALA A 44 5.87 -4.94 7.42
CA ALA A 44 5.71 -5.94 6.36
C ALA A 44 5.68 -5.32 4.94
N ILE A 45 5.78 -3.99 4.84
CA ILE A 45 5.85 -3.28 3.56
C ILE A 45 7.31 -3.13 3.16
N ASP A 46 7.65 -3.64 1.98
CA ASP A 46 8.99 -3.56 1.41
C ASP A 46 9.17 -2.28 0.60
N GLN A 47 8.20 -1.98 -0.29
CA GLN A 47 8.31 -0.87 -1.23
C GLN A 47 7.00 -0.09 -1.36
N VAL A 48 7.15 1.24 -1.50
CA VAL A 48 6.05 2.17 -1.79
C VAL A 48 6.24 2.68 -3.21
N ILE A 49 5.34 2.27 -4.09
CA ILE A 49 5.23 2.73 -5.47
C ILE A 49 4.37 3.99 -5.47
N LYS A 50 5.04 5.15 -5.54
CA LYS A 50 4.35 6.41 -5.73
C LYS A 50 3.75 6.47 -7.13
N PRO A 51 2.52 6.96 -7.30
CA PRO A 51 2.03 7.30 -8.63
C PRO A 51 3.00 8.31 -9.22
N VAL A 52 3.44 8.05 -10.45
CA VAL A 52 4.20 9.02 -11.23
C VAL A 52 3.22 10.15 -11.54
N SER A 53 3.16 11.15 -10.68
CA SER A 53 2.58 12.43 -11.08
C SER A 53 3.56 13.02 -12.08
N ASP A 54 3.19 12.95 -13.36
CA ASP A 54 3.74 13.81 -14.41
C ASP A 54 3.50 15.26 -13.93
N ASP A 55 4.50 15.87 -13.31
CA ASP A 55 4.59 17.32 -13.17
C ASP A 55 4.73 17.86 -14.62
N LYS A 56 3.62 18.33 -15.19
CA LYS A 56 3.59 19.17 -16.38
C LYS A 56 3.42 20.62 -15.99
#